data_AF-A0A558BP70-F1
#
_entry.id   AF-A0A558BP70-F1
#
_cell.length_a   1.000
_cell.length_b   1.000
_cell.length_c   1.000
_cell.angle_alpha   90.00
_cell.angle_beta   90.00
_cell.angle_gamma   90.00
#
_symmetry.space_group_name_H-M   'P 1'
#
loop_
_entity.id
_entity.type
_entity.pdbx_description
1 polymer ?
#
loop_
_entity_poly.entity_id
_entity_poly.type
_entity_poly.pdbx_seq_one_letter_code
_entity_poly.pdbx_strand_id
1 'polypeptide(L)'
;MFKHVKSFFKKKQTAPNGFAGYADLAIRLITDSNGQLEDGQIIALLEANGIPRTEAVELLLFLPMAFCRHLLPIINWPDHYFEYISKEKQIKHLYSDNQRYTIIQKALLHYLAGNFTNADYYKIAGRSASFHSINQILLANPERKISEVLVTPETVIY
;
A
#
# COMPACT_ATOMS: atom_id res chain seq x y z
N MET A 1 -2.61 -28.34 -13.71
CA MET A 1 -1.86 -29.15 -12.71
C MET A 1 -1.33 -28.20 -11.65
N PHE A 2 -2.18 -27.75 -10.70
CA PHE A 2 -1.77 -26.87 -9.60
C PHE A 2 -1.81 -27.66 -8.29
N LYS A 3 -0.71 -28.33 -7.97
CA LYS A 3 -0.43 -28.86 -6.64
C LYS A 3 0.73 -28.04 -6.07
N HIS A 4 0.64 -27.67 -4.79
CA HIS A 4 1.61 -26.91 -3.98
C HIS A 4 1.27 -25.45 -3.61
N VAL A 5 0.04 -25.18 -3.15
CA VAL A 5 -0.25 -24.01 -2.27
C VAL A 5 -0.85 -24.50 -0.95
N LYS A 6 -0.10 -25.28 -0.16
CA LYS A 6 -0.62 -25.86 1.11
C LYS A 6 0.22 -25.59 2.36
N SER A 7 1.15 -24.63 2.36
CA SER A 7 2.02 -24.42 3.53
C SER A 7 2.34 -22.96 3.89
N PHE A 8 1.55 -21.97 3.47
CA PHE A 8 1.86 -20.56 3.79
C PHE A 8 1.05 -19.94 4.94
N PHE A 9 -0.04 -20.55 5.37
CA PHE A 9 -0.95 -19.89 6.31
C PHE A 9 -0.75 -20.37 7.75
N LYS A 10 0.01 -19.59 8.53
CA LYS A 10 -0.08 -19.62 10.00
C LYS A 10 -1.51 -19.26 10.42
N LYS A 11 -1.94 -19.75 11.60
CA LYS A 11 -3.27 -19.61 12.24
C LYS A 11 -4.10 -18.42 11.73
N LYS A 12 -5.31 -18.72 11.24
CA LYS A 12 -6.37 -17.77 10.87
C LYS A 12 -6.55 -16.72 11.98
N GLN A 13 -6.13 -15.48 11.72
CA GLN A 13 -6.48 -14.36 12.61
C GLN A 13 -7.91 -13.93 12.25
N THR A 14 -8.78 -13.82 13.26
CA THR A 14 -10.12 -13.26 13.07
C THR A 14 -10.00 -11.79 12.76
N ALA A 15 -10.59 -11.36 11.64
CA ALA A 15 -10.60 -9.97 11.26
C ALA A 15 -11.31 -9.12 12.33
N PRO A 16 -10.69 -8.06 12.85
CA PRO A 16 -11.36 -7.09 13.73
C PRO A 16 -12.51 -6.35 13.03
N ASN A 17 -13.45 -5.80 13.80
CA ASN A 17 -14.63 -5.12 13.25
C ASN A 17 -14.26 -3.78 12.59
N GLY A 18 -14.44 -3.70 11.27
CA GLY A 18 -14.34 -2.46 10.49
C GLY A 18 -12.96 -2.20 9.85
N PHE A 19 -12.92 -1.20 8.97
CA PHE A 19 -11.77 -0.96 8.08
C PHE A 19 -10.46 -0.66 8.81
N ALA A 20 -10.51 0.01 9.97
CA ALA A 20 -9.31 0.29 10.76
C ALA A 20 -8.59 -1.00 11.18
N GLY A 21 -9.36 -1.97 11.68
CA GLY A 21 -8.80 -3.25 12.05
C GLY A 21 -8.34 -4.06 10.82
N TYR A 22 -9.00 -3.92 9.67
CA TYR A 22 -8.52 -4.52 8.42
C TYR A 22 -7.18 -3.95 7.98
N ALA A 23 -6.96 -2.63 8.12
CA ALA A 23 -5.69 -1.99 7.80
C ALA A 23 -4.56 -2.50 8.70
N ASP A 24 -4.77 -2.53 10.03
CA ASP A 24 -3.78 -3.08 10.97
C ASP A 24 -3.46 -4.55 10.70
N LEU A 25 -4.48 -5.36 10.38
CA LEU A 25 -4.29 -6.77 10.06
C LEU A 25 -3.56 -6.95 8.73
N ALA A 26 -3.91 -6.19 7.70
CA ALA A 26 -3.29 -6.28 6.39
C ALA A 26 -1.80 -5.93 6.43
N ILE A 27 -1.44 -4.85 7.14
CA ILE A 27 -0.02 -4.48 7.33
C ILE A 27 0.74 -5.66 7.94
N ARG A 28 0.27 -6.20 9.07
CA ARG A 28 0.90 -7.35 9.74
C ARG A 28 1.00 -8.58 8.84
N LEU A 29 -0.07 -8.94 8.14
CA LEU A 29 -0.07 -10.12 7.27
C LEU A 29 0.92 -9.99 6.11
N ILE A 30 1.00 -8.80 5.51
CA ILE A 30 1.92 -8.55 4.38
C ILE A 30 3.36 -8.54 4.88
N THR A 31 3.66 -7.89 6.01
CA THR A 31 5.02 -7.83 6.56
C THR A 31 5.49 -9.18 7.11
N ASP A 32 4.60 -9.96 7.74
CA ASP A 32 4.90 -11.31 8.23
C ASP A 32 4.98 -12.36 7.11
N SER A 33 4.54 -12.03 5.89
CA SER A 33 4.60 -12.95 4.76
C SER A 33 6.04 -13.26 4.36
N ASN A 34 6.29 -14.52 4.01
CA ASN A 34 7.60 -14.95 3.52
C ASN A 34 7.74 -14.57 2.05
N GLY A 35 8.75 -13.75 1.74
CA GLY A 35 9.07 -13.31 0.38
C GLY A 35 8.21 -12.15 -0.12
N GLN A 36 8.27 -11.89 -1.43
CA GLN A 36 7.38 -10.96 -2.11
C GLN A 36 6.21 -11.72 -2.73
N LEU A 37 5.00 -11.42 -2.27
CA LEU A 37 3.76 -11.97 -2.83
C LEU A 37 3.34 -11.18 -4.07
N GLU A 38 2.63 -11.79 -5.01
CA GLU A 38 1.93 -11.02 -6.05
C GLU A 38 0.62 -10.44 -5.51
N ASP A 39 0.08 -9.43 -6.20
CA ASP A 39 -1.14 -8.73 -5.77
C ASP A 39 -2.33 -9.68 -5.57
N GLY A 40 -2.52 -10.63 -6.49
CA GLY A 40 -3.55 -11.68 -6.35
C GLY A 40 -3.32 -12.60 -5.14
N GLN A 41 -2.06 -12.86 -4.77
CA GLN A 41 -1.72 -13.66 -3.59
C GLN A 41 -1.96 -12.89 -2.30
N ILE A 42 -1.72 -11.57 -2.28
CA ILE A 42 -2.05 -10.71 -1.15
C ILE A 42 -3.56 -10.66 -0.95
N ILE A 43 -4.33 -10.40 -2.01
CA ILE A 43 -5.80 -10.40 -1.92
C ILE A 43 -6.30 -11.72 -1.32
N ALA A 44 -5.80 -12.86 -1.84
CA ALA A 44 -6.16 -14.18 -1.31
C ALA A 44 -5.74 -14.37 0.17
N LEU A 45 -4.56 -13.86 0.57
CA LEU A 45 -4.10 -13.88 1.96
C LEU A 45 -5.00 -13.06 2.88
N LEU A 46 -5.42 -11.87 2.45
CA LEU A 46 -6.31 -10.99 3.21
C LEU A 46 -7.71 -11.61 3.33
N GLU A 47 -8.27 -12.13 2.23
CA GLU A 47 -9.56 -12.85 2.20
C GLU A 47 -9.55 -14.07 3.13
N ALA A 48 -8.47 -14.87 3.09
CA ALA A 48 -8.32 -16.04 3.95
C ALA A 48 -8.31 -15.70 5.46
N ASN A 49 -7.94 -14.46 5.81
CA ASN A 49 -7.95 -13.94 7.17
C ASN A 49 -9.18 -13.05 7.47
N GLY A 50 -10.23 -13.14 6.65
CA GLY A 50 -11.54 -12.55 6.92
C GLY A 50 -11.69 -11.09 6.52
N ILE A 51 -10.75 -10.53 5.76
CA ILE A 51 -10.92 -9.20 5.15
C ILE A 51 -11.76 -9.36 3.87
N PRO A 52 -12.90 -8.67 3.74
CA PRO A 52 -13.72 -8.78 2.52
C PRO A 52 -12.93 -8.33 1.28
N ARG A 53 -13.21 -8.93 0.13
CA ARG A 53 -12.50 -8.66 -1.13
C ARG A 53 -12.41 -7.18 -1.49
N THR A 54 -13.53 -6.46 -1.37
CA THR A 54 -13.62 -5.03 -1.66
C THR A 54 -12.65 -4.23 -0.78
N GLU A 55 -12.55 -4.61 0.49
CA GLU A 55 -11.67 -3.99 1.47
C GLU A 55 -10.21 -4.36 1.20
N ALA A 56 -9.93 -5.60 0.79
CA ALA A 56 -8.60 -6.06 0.41
C ALA A 56 -8.05 -5.31 -0.81
N VAL A 57 -8.89 -5.08 -1.82
CA VAL A 57 -8.52 -4.30 -3.02
C VAL A 57 -8.22 -2.85 -2.63
N GLU A 58 -9.09 -2.23 -1.83
CA GLU A 58 -8.89 -0.86 -1.32
C GLU A 58 -7.57 -0.73 -0.55
N LEU A 59 -7.28 -1.70 0.33
CA LEU A 59 -6.04 -1.74 1.10
C LEU A 59 -4.82 -1.87 0.19
N LEU A 60 -4.88 -2.75 -0.81
CA LEU A 60 -3.78 -2.95 -1.74
C LEU A 60 -3.51 -1.71 -2.62
N LEU A 61 -4.54 -0.93 -2.90
CA LEU A 61 -4.42 0.33 -3.61
C LEU A 61 -3.72 1.39 -2.74
N PHE A 62 -4.21 1.63 -1.52
CA PHE A 62 -3.79 2.78 -0.71
C PHE A 62 -2.64 2.52 0.26
N LEU A 63 -2.42 1.28 0.73
CA LEU A 63 -1.29 0.97 1.62
C LEU A 63 0.07 1.28 0.99
N PRO A 64 0.37 0.83 -0.24
CA PRO A 64 1.67 1.12 -0.86
C PRO A 64 1.93 2.62 -0.98
N MET A 65 0.91 3.40 -1.36
CA MET A 65 1.00 4.87 -1.43
C MET A 65 1.33 5.48 -0.06
N ALA A 66 0.58 5.11 0.97
CA ALA A 66 0.77 5.65 2.31
C ALA A 66 2.18 5.36 2.84
N PHE A 67 2.66 4.13 2.66
CA PHE A 67 4.01 3.74 3.05
C PHE A 67 5.08 4.49 2.24
N CYS A 68 4.90 4.63 0.93
CA CYS A 68 5.85 5.35 0.06
C CYS A 68 5.97 6.83 0.46
N ARG A 69 4.84 7.50 0.68
CA ARG A 69 4.78 8.91 1.09
C ARG A 69 5.41 9.13 2.46
N HIS A 70 5.17 8.21 3.39
CA HIS A 70 5.79 8.27 4.71
C HIS A 70 7.30 8.02 4.66
N LEU A 71 7.75 7.06 3.85
CA LEU A 71 9.18 6.74 3.69
C LEU A 71 9.97 7.91 3.11
N LEU A 72 9.35 8.71 2.24
CA LEU A 72 10.01 9.79 1.51
C LEU A 72 9.36 11.15 1.82
N PRO A 73 9.44 11.64 3.08
CA PRO A 73 8.71 12.84 3.51
C PRO A 73 9.28 14.14 2.92
N ILE A 74 10.49 14.09 2.37
CA ILE A 74 11.19 15.22 1.75
C ILE A 74 10.74 15.49 0.31
N ILE A 75 9.95 14.58 -0.28
CA ILE A 75 9.32 14.80 -1.58
C ILE A 75 8.07 15.67 -1.38
N ASN A 76 7.88 16.65 -2.26
CA ASN A 76 6.65 17.43 -2.29
C ASN A 76 5.52 16.62 -2.94
N TRP A 77 4.85 15.79 -2.14
CA TRP A 77 3.78 14.93 -2.60
C TRP A 77 2.49 15.71 -2.90
N PRO A 78 1.79 15.41 -4.01
CA PRO A 78 0.45 15.92 -4.25
C PRO A 78 -0.51 15.60 -3.10
N ASP A 79 -1.32 16.56 -2.71
CA ASP A 79 -2.37 16.44 -1.68
C ASP A 79 -3.64 15.71 -2.19
N HIS A 80 -3.67 15.35 -3.47
CA HIS A 80 -4.80 14.72 -4.14
C HIS A 80 -4.40 13.58 -5.06
N TYR A 81 -5.41 12.79 -5.44
CA TYR A 81 -5.36 11.81 -6.52
C TYR A 81 -6.56 12.01 -7.45
N PHE A 82 -6.51 11.38 -8.62
CA PHE A 82 -7.62 11.32 -9.55
C PHE A 82 -8.24 9.92 -9.52
N GLU A 83 -9.56 9.86 -9.33
CA GLU A 83 -10.34 8.64 -9.55
C GLU A 83 -10.83 8.62 -11.00
N TYR A 84 -10.50 7.56 -11.73
CA TYR A 84 -10.89 7.39 -13.12
C TYR A 84 -12.25 6.71 -13.23
N ILE A 85 -13.27 7.46 -13.67
CA ILE A 85 -14.63 6.91 -13.85
C ILE A 85 -14.82 6.41 -15.28
N SER A 86 -14.29 7.14 -16.26
CA SER A 86 -14.37 6.79 -17.68
C SER A 86 -13.28 7.49 -18.46
N LYS A 87 -13.19 7.20 -19.77
CA LYS A 87 -12.18 7.79 -20.67
C LYS A 87 -12.09 9.32 -20.63
N GLU A 88 -13.21 9.96 -20.33
CA GLU A 88 -13.38 11.42 -20.39
C GLU A 88 -13.63 12.03 -19.00
N LYS A 89 -13.73 11.22 -17.94
CA LYS A 89 -14.12 11.69 -16.62
C LYS A 89 -13.19 11.19 -15.53
N GLN A 90 -12.53 12.16 -14.90
CA GLN A 90 -11.77 11.99 -13.68
C GLN A 90 -12.38 12.86 -12.57
N ILE A 91 -12.38 12.36 -11.34
CA ILE A 91 -12.73 13.15 -10.16
C ILE A 91 -11.47 13.36 -9.33
N LYS A 92 -11.21 14.61 -8.94
CA LYS A 92 -10.13 14.96 -8.03
C LYS A 92 -10.60 14.70 -6.59
N HIS A 93 -9.82 13.93 -5.85
CA HIS A 93 -10.06 13.66 -4.43
C HIS A 93 -8.85 14.11 -3.61
N LEU A 94 -9.11 14.88 -2.55
CA LEU A 94 -8.08 15.14 -1.54
C LEU A 94 -7.88 13.88 -0.70
N TYR A 95 -6.62 13.55 -0.44
CA TYR A 95 -6.29 12.42 0.45
C TYR A 95 -6.82 12.63 1.87
N SER A 96 -6.88 13.89 2.33
CA SER A 96 -7.46 14.27 3.62
C SER A 96 -8.94 13.94 3.75
N ASP A 97 -9.66 13.92 2.62
CA ASP A 97 -11.12 13.77 2.58
C ASP A 97 -11.51 12.30 2.40
N ASN A 98 -10.57 11.45 1.97
CA ASN A 98 -10.77 10.01 1.89
C ASN A 98 -10.61 9.37 3.28
N GLN A 99 -11.74 9.02 3.91
CA GLN A 99 -11.77 8.39 5.23
C GLN A 99 -10.99 7.08 5.29
N ARG A 100 -11.00 6.26 4.23
CA ARG A 100 -10.27 4.99 4.18
C ARG A 100 -8.76 5.25 4.15
N TYR A 101 -8.32 6.19 3.32
CA TYR A 101 -6.92 6.58 3.27
C TYR A 101 -6.41 7.15 4.61
N THR A 102 -7.19 8.01 5.27
CA THR A 102 -6.81 8.54 6.60
C THR A 102 -6.75 7.45 7.68
N ILE A 103 -7.62 6.43 7.61
CA ILE A 103 -7.54 5.25 8.48
C ILE A 103 -6.26 4.47 8.21
N ILE A 104 -5.91 4.25 6.94
CA ILE A 104 -4.66 3.56 6.55
C ILE A 104 -3.44 4.31 7.08
N GLN A 105 -3.40 5.65 6.96
CA GLN A 105 -2.31 6.45 7.50
C GLN A 105 -2.17 6.27 9.02
N LYS A 106 -3.27 6.23 9.75
CA LYS A 106 -3.24 5.99 11.20
C LYS A 106 -2.73 4.58 11.53
N ALA A 107 -3.18 3.56 10.81
CA ALA A 107 -2.71 2.19 10.99
C ALA A 107 -1.21 2.05 10.67
N LEU A 108 -0.72 2.72 9.63
CA LEU A 108 0.70 2.83 9.31
C LEU A 108 1.49 3.45 10.47
N LEU A 109 1.09 4.63 10.94
CA LEU A 109 1.79 5.31 12.04
C LEU A 109 1.79 4.47 13.33
N HIS A 110 0.68 3.79 13.62
CA HIS A 110 0.58 2.85 14.73
C HIS A 110 1.54 1.67 14.58
N TYR A 111 1.59 1.05 13.40
CA TYR A 111 2.51 -0.05 13.10
C TYR A 111 3.98 0.36 13.22
N LEU A 112 4.32 1.56 12.74
CA LEU A 112 5.68 2.11 12.80
C LEU A 112 6.15 2.48 14.20
N ALA A 113 5.24 2.69 15.16
CA ALA A 113 5.62 2.92 16.55
C ALA A 113 6.23 1.68 17.23
N GLY A 114 6.19 0.50 16.59
CA GLY A 114 6.84 -0.73 17.03
C GLY A 114 8.25 -0.96 16.47
N ASN A 115 8.70 -2.22 16.49
CA ASN A 115 9.99 -2.64 15.93
C ASN A 115 9.89 -2.90 14.41
N PHE A 116 9.90 -1.82 13.65
CA PHE A 116 9.81 -1.84 12.20
C PHE A 116 11.18 -2.03 11.53
N THR A 117 11.24 -2.78 10.41
CA THR A 117 12.48 -3.00 9.65
C THR A 117 12.39 -2.44 8.22
N ASN A 118 13.53 -2.10 7.61
CA ASN A 118 13.56 -1.69 6.19
C ASN A 118 12.90 -2.72 5.27
N ALA A 119 13.03 -4.02 5.57
CA ALA A 119 12.39 -5.09 4.80
C ALA A 119 10.86 -4.95 4.76
N ASP A 120 10.26 -4.47 5.85
CA ASP A 120 8.81 -4.24 5.94
C ASP A 120 8.37 -3.09 5.01
N TYR A 121 9.17 -2.02 4.86
CA TYR A 121 8.89 -0.95 3.90
C TYR A 121 8.84 -1.53 2.49
N TYR A 122 9.86 -2.31 2.12
CA TYR A 122 9.95 -2.84 0.76
C TYR A 122 8.85 -3.85 0.43
N LYS A 123 8.27 -4.55 1.43
CA LYS A 123 7.13 -5.45 1.19
C LYS A 123 5.84 -4.71 0.84
N ILE A 124 5.68 -3.46 1.30
CA ILE A 124 4.48 -2.65 1.09
C ILE A 124 4.74 -1.47 0.15
N ALA A 125 5.61 -0.52 0.51
CA ALA A 125 5.99 0.62 -0.35
C ALA A 125 6.54 0.15 -1.70
N GLY A 126 7.25 -0.98 -1.71
CA GLY A 126 7.81 -1.60 -2.91
C GLY A 126 6.78 -2.01 -3.96
N ARG A 127 5.48 -1.87 -3.70
CA ARG A 127 4.38 -2.09 -4.66
C ARG A 127 3.82 -0.82 -5.25
N SER A 128 4.18 0.33 -4.69
CA SER A 128 3.70 1.61 -5.18
C SER A 128 4.35 1.90 -6.53
N ALA A 129 3.53 2.25 -7.52
CA ALA A 129 4.02 2.75 -8.79
C ALA A 129 4.95 3.96 -8.59
N SER A 130 4.56 4.88 -7.69
CA SER A 130 5.39 6.03 -7.30
C SER A 130 6.75 5.60 -6.74
N PHE A 131 6.79 4.60 -5.86
CA PHE A 131 8.05 4.09 -5.34
C PHE A 131 8.97 3.53 -6.44
N HIS A 132 8.41 2.75 -7.37
CA HIS A 132 9.16 2.22 -8.50
C HIS A 132 9.69 3.34 -9.41
N SER A 133 8.85 4.30 -9.76
CA SER A 133 9.25 5.44 -10.60
C SER A 133 10.34 6.28 -9.94
N ILE A 134 10.23 6.57 -8.64
CA ILE A 134 11.25 7.30 -7.89
C ILE A 134 12.56 6.53 -7.89
N ASN A 135 12.54 5.22 -7.60
CA ASN A 135 13.76 4.41 -7.61
C ASN A 135 14.42 4.39 -9.00
N GLN A 136 13.64 4.26 -10.08
CA GLN A 136 14.19 4.30 -11.43
C GLN A 136 14.85 5.64 -11.76
N ILE A 137 14.22 6.76 -11.37
CA ILE A 137 14.77 8.10 -11.58
C ILE A 137 16.10 8.26 -10.82
N LEU A 138 16.16 7.84 -9.56
CA LEU A 138 17.36 7.97 -8.73
C LEU A 138 18.50 7.06 -9.20
N LEU A 139 18.20 5.84 -9.65
CA LEU A 139 19.20 4.94 -10.22
C LEU A 139 19.77 5.47 -11.55
N ALA A 140 18.95 6.13 -12.36
CA ALA A 140 19.38 6.73 -13.62
C ALA A 140 20.13 8.06 -13.44
N ASN A 141 19.99 8.72 -12.29
CA ASN A 141 20.57 10.04 -12.00
C ASN A 141 21.15 10.07 -10.57
N PRO A 142 22.23 9.32 -10.28
CA PRO A 142 22.75 9.12 -8.92
C PRO A 142 23.23 10.43 -8.26
N GLU A 143 23.55 11.45 -9.04
CA GLU A 143 23.93 12.79 -8.57
C GLU A 143 22.75 13.67 -8.16
N ARG A 144 21.52 13.31 -8.56
CA ARG A 144 20.31 14.09 -8.23
C ARG A 144 19.86 13.82 -6.81
N LYS A 145 19.40 14.88 -6.15
CA LYS A 145 18.81 14.76 -4.82
C LYS A 145 17.36 14.32 -4.95
N ILE A 146 16.94 13.44 -4.05
CA ILE A 146 15.55 12.98 -3.94
C ILE A 146 14.55 14.14 -3.70
N SER A 147 14.98 15.23 -3.06
CA SER A 147 14.17 16.44 -2.87
C SER A 147 13.84 17.18 -4.18
N GLU A 148 14.56 16.88 -5.27
CA GLU A 148 14.33 17.47 -6.60
C GLU A 148 13.36 16.63 -7.44
N VAL A 149 12.91 15.47 -6.92
CA VAL A 149 11.95 14.61 -7.62
C VAL A 149 10.56 15.26 -7.56
N LEU A 150 10.00 15.53 -8.74
CA LEU A 150 8.64 16.02 -8.89
C LEU A 150 7.71 14.83 -9.12
N VAL A 151 6.67 14.72 -8.29
CA VAL A 151 5.67 13.67 -8.38
C VAL A 151 4.33 14.28 -8.80
N THR A 152 3.67 13.67 -9.77
CA THR A 152 2.32 14.04 -10.22
C THR A 152 1.26 13.27 -9.43
N PRO A 153 0.02 13.78 -9.33
CA PRO A 153 -1.07 13.07 -8.67
C PRO A 153 -1.25 11.65 -9.21
N GLU A 154 -1.48 10.68 -8.32
CA GLU A 154 -1.76 9.31 -8.74
C GLU A 154 -3.14 9.19 -9.38
N THR A 155 -3.29 8.24 -10.30
CA THR A 155 -4.59 7.86 -10.86
C THR A 155 -5.01 6.52 -10.26
N VAL A 156 -6.15 6.52 -9.59
CA VAL A 156 -6.81 5.35 -9.05
C VAL A 156 -7.83 4.84 -10.06
N ILE A 157 -7.82 3.52 -10.30
CA ILE A 157 -8.75 2.82 -11.17
C ILE A 157 -9.29 1.61 -10.40
N TYR A 158 -10.62 1.48 -10.33
CA TYR A 158 -11.32 0.36 -9.73
C TYR A 158 -11.72 -0.70 -10.76
#